data_AF-T1GIE0-F1
#
_entry.id   AF-T1GIE0-F1
#
_cell.length_a   1.000
_cell.length_b   1.000
_cell.length_c   1.000
_cell.angle_alpha   90.00
_cell.angle_beta   90.00
_cell.angle_gamma   90.00
#
_symmetry.space_group_name_H-M   'P 1'
#
loop_
_entity.id
_entity.type
_entity.pdbx_description
1 polymer ?
#
loop_
_entity_poly.entity_id
_entity_poly.type
_entity_poly.pdbx_seq_one_letter_code
_entity_poly.pdbx_strand_id
1 'polypeptide(L)'
;MSLKRTLFRMALNSKESEIKRGIIRRNGFWDKLVFKKVHESFGGNLRLMVVGSAPLAGNVMTFIRCALGCLVVEGYGQTECTGAITLTVQGDFVPDHVGPPVSCNAIKLVDVPEMEYYANQNEGEVCVRGANVFHGYYKDPEKTAEAIDNEVIE
;
A
#
# COMPACT_ATOMS: atom_id res chain seq x y z
N MET A 1 17.35 -16.62 26.48
CA MET A 1 16.62 -16.36 25.21
C MET A 1 16.81 -17.60 24.32
N SER A 2 15.74 -18.20 23.78
CA SER A 2 15.84 -19.45 22.99
C SER A 2 16.63 -19.24 21.69
N LEU A 3 17.51 -20.20 21.33
CA LEU A 3 18.33 -20.18 20.11
C LEU A 3 17.49 -19.91 18.85
N LYS A 4 16.29 -20.50 18.75
CA LYS A 4 15.37 -20.29 17.62
C LYS A 4 14.94 -18.83 17.48
N ARG A 5 14.66 -18.15 18.60
CA ARG A 5 14.26 -16.73 18.62
C ARG A 5 15.42 -15.83 18.17
N THR A 6 16.64 -16.15 18.59
CA THR A 6 17.84 -15.41 18.19
C THR A 6 18.09 -15.55 16.69
N LEU A 7 18.04 -16.77 16.15
CA LEU A 7 18.19 -17.03 14.72
C LEU A 7 17.12 -16.30 13.88
N PHE A 8 15.86 -16.33 14.33
CA PHE A 8 14.78 -15.62 13.64
C PHE A 8 15.00 -14.10 13.61
N ARG A 9 15.45 -13.49 14.73
CA ARG A 9 15.80 -12.07 14.75
C ARG A 9 16.98 -11.74 13.84
N MET A 10 18.01 -12.58 13.81
CA MET A 10 19.14 -12.40 12.88
C MET A 10 18.68 -12.45 11.42
N ALA A 11 17.81 -13.40 11.08
CA ALA A 11 17.23 -13.51 9.75
C ALA A 11 16.43 -12.25 9.36
N LEU A 12 15.51 -11.81 10.23
CA LEU A 12 14.72 -10.59 10.01
C LEU A 12 15.60 -9.36 9.83
N ASN A 13 16.57 -9.14 10.73
CA ASN A 13 17.48 -7.98 10.64
C ASN A 13 18.29 -8.01 9.33
N SER A 14 18.73 -9.19 8.88
CA SER A 14 19.44 -9.35 7.62
C SER A 14 18.55 -9.04 6.42
N LYS A 15 17.30 -9.53 6.41
CA LYS A 15 16.33 -9.25 5.33
C LYS A 15 15.92 -7.78 5.30
N GLU A 16 15.75 -7.16 6.46
CA GLU A 16 15.43 -5.75 6.56
C GLU A 16 16.58 -4.88 6.01
N SER A 17 17.84 -5.25 6.30
CA SER A 17 19.01 -4.61 5.72
C SER A 17 19.12 -4.80 4.20
N GLU A 18 18.64 -5.93 3.66
CA GLU A 18 18.52 -6.12 2.20
C GLU A 18 17.46 -5.18 1.61
N ILE A 19 16.28 -5.11 2.21
CA ILE A 19 15.18 -4.24 1.75
C ILE A 19 15.60 -2.77 1.78
N LYS A 20 16.29 -2.31 2.83
CA LYS A 20 16.84 -0.94 2.90
C LYS A 20 17.85 -0.61 1.80
N ARG A 21 18.44 -1.63 1.17
CA ARG A 21 19.33 -1.51 0.00
C ARG A 21 18.61 -1.76 -1.32
N GLY A 22 17.28 -1.88 -1.30
CA GLY A 22 16.46 -2.18 -2.47
C GLY A 22 16.51 -3.63 -2.94
N ILE A 23 17.04 -4.54 -2.12
CA ILE A 23 17.21 -5.95 -2.49
C ILE A 23 16.02 -6.76 -1.98
N ILE A 24 15.15 -7.16 -2.89
CA ILE A 24 14.13 -8.19 -2.64
C ILE A 24 14.55 -9.48 -3.35
N ARG A 25 14.68 -10.53 -2.56
CA ARG A 25 15.04 -11.86 -3.04
C ARG A 25 14.48 -12.95 -2.13
N ARG A 26 14.43 -14.16 -2.67
CA ARG A 26 13.89 -15.36 -2.00
C ARG A 26 14.85 -16.55 -2.03
N ASN A 27 16.08 -16.35 -2.50
CA ASN A 27 17.07 -17.41 -2.75
C ASN A 27 18.30 -17.32 -1.83
N GLY A 28 18.30 -16.42 -0.84
CA GLY A 28 19.38 -16.23 0.10
C GLY A 28 19.48 -17.33 1.16
N PHE A 29 20.52 -17.24 1.99
CA PHE A 29 20.76 -18.18 3.08
C PHE A 29 19.58 -18.23 4.07
N TRP A 30 19.12 -17.07 4.54
CA TRP A 30 18.01 -16.95 5.48
C TRP A 30 16.67 -17.41 4.89
N ASP A 31 16.49 -17.26 3.57
CA ASP A 31 15.29 -17.73 2.88
C ASP A 31 15.18 -19.26 2.92
N LYS A 32 16.31 -19.96 2.79
CA LYS A 32 16.37 -21.43 2.85
C LYS A 32 16.30 -21.95 4.29
N LEU A 33 16.93 -21.26 5.24
CA LEU A 33 17.05 -21.72 6.62
C LEU A 33 15.82 -21.39 7.47
N VAL A 34 15.25 -20.18 7.33
CA VAL A 34 14.22 -19.66 8.23
C VAL A 34 12.87 -19.52 7.52
N PHE A 35 12.84 -18.94 6.32
CA PHE A 35 11.58 -18.60 5.64
C PHE A 35 11.06 -19.67 4.67
N LYS A 36 11.77 -20.79 4.48
CA LYS A 36 11.39 -21.85 3.53
C LYS A 36 9.95 -22.32 3.72
N LYS A 37 9.54 -22.58 4.96
CA LYS A 37 8.16 -23.02 5.27
C LYS A 37 7.12 -21.95 4.96
N VAL A 38 7.45 -20.67 5.18
CA VAL A 38 6.58 -19.54 4.83
C VAL A 38 6.44 -19.45 3.31
N HIS A 39 7.53 -19.59 2.55
CA HIS A 39 7.45 -19.59 1.10
C HIS A 39 6.62 -20.76 0.56
N GLU A 40 6.79 -21.96 1.14
CA GLU A 40 6.05 -23.16 0.75
C GLU A 40 4.56 -23.07 1.06
N SER A 41 4.15 -22.39 2.14
CA SER A 41 2.72 -22.20 2.45
C SER A 41 1.98 -21.33 1.43
N PHE A 42 2.70 -20.51 0.66
CA PHE A 42 2.16 -19.74 -0.48
C PHE A 42 2.47 -20.40 -1.84
N GLY A 43 2.75 -21.71 -1.86
CA GLY A 43 3.00 -22.47 -3.09
C GLY A 43 4.40 -22.26 -3.70
N GLY A 44 5.30 -21.55 -3.02
CA GLY A 44 6.71 -21.47 -3.39
C GLY A 44 7.00 -20.66 -4.65
N ASN A 45 6.04 -19.93 -5.22
CA ASN A 45 6.20 -19.13 -6.44
C ASN A 45 5.62 -17.71 -6.32
N LEU A 46 5.37 -17.23 -5.10
CA LEU A 46 4.88 -15.88 -4.86
C LEU A 46 5.89 -14.83 -5.35
N ARG A 47 5.40 -13.85 -6.13
CA ARG A 47 6.20 -12.77 -6.73
C ARG A 47 5.72 -11.37 -6.35
N LEU A 48 4.42 -11.23 -6.16
CA LEU A 48 3.75 -9.98 -5.86
C LEU A 48 2.62 -10.26 -4.87
N MET A 49 2.50 -9.38 -3.88
CA MET A 49 1.35 -9.26 -3.00
C MET A 49 0.85 -7.82 -3.08
N VAL A 50 -0.46 -7.66 -3.24
CA VAL A 50 -1.14 -6.36 -3.18
C VAL A 50 -1.95 -6.33 -1.89
N VAL A 51 -1.78 -5.27 -1.11
CA VAL A 51 -2.55 -5.00 0.11
C VAL A 51 -3.30 -3.67 -0.04
N GLY A 52 -4.44 -3.55 0.62
CA GLY A 52 -5.30 -2.37 0.55
C GLY A 52 -6.50 -2.54 1.47
N SER A 53 -7.57 -1.78 1.23
CA SER A 53 -8.79 -1.70 2.05
C SER A 53 -8.62 -0.99 3.40
N ALA A 54 -7.54 -1.23 4.13
CA ALA A 54 -7.26 -0.61 5.41
C ALA A 54 -5.76 -0.37 5.57
N PRO A 55 -5.35 0.65 6.35
CA PRO A 55 -3.95 0.99 6.54
C PRO A 55 -3.19 -0.18 7.18
N LEU A 56 -2.07 -0.58 6.57
CA LEU A 56 -1.17 -1.58 7.13
C LEU A 56 -0.06 -0.92 7.95
N ALA A 57 0.08 -1.31 9.22
CA ALA A 57 1.16 -0.79 10.06
C ALA A 57 2.54 -1.09 9.45
N GLY A 58 3.44 -0.10 9.43
CA GLY A 58 4.71 -0.20 8.73
C GLY A 58 5.65 -1.31 9.20
N ASN A 59 5.57 -1.67 10.48
CA ASN A 59 6.30 -2.83 11.01
C ASN A 59 5.77 -4.16 10.44
N VAL A 60 4.47 -4.27 10.19
CA VAL A 60 3.83 -5.44 9.56
C VAL A 60 4.21 -5.50 8.08
N MET A 61 4.13 -4.37 7.37
CA MET A 61 4.59 -4.27 5.97
C MET A 61 6.04 -4.74 5.82
N THR A 62 6.94 -4.20 6.64
CA THR A 62 8.36 -4.57 6.65
C THR A 62 8.56 -6.05 6.96
N PHE A 63 7.84 -6.57 7.95
CA PHE A 63 7.90 -7.99 8.31
C PHE A 63 7.47 -8.91 7.16
N ILE A 64 6.35 -8.61 6.49
CA ILE A 64 5.83 -9.41 5.38
C ILE A 64 6.82 -9.38 4.20
N ARG A 65 7.36 -8.21 3.84
CA ARG A 65 8.41 -8.08 2.81
C ARG A 65 9.63 -8.95 3.14
N CYS A 66 10.09 -8.92 4.39
CA CYS A 66 11.20 -9.76 4.87
C CYS A 66 10.89 -11.26 4.77
N ALA A 67 9.70 -11.67 5.23
CA ALA A 67 9.32 -13.06 5.39
C ALA A 67 8.92 -13.75 4.08
N LEU A 68 8.38 -13.01 3.12
CA LEU A 68 7.98 -13.54 1.81
C LEU A 68 9.07 -13.38 0.75
N GLY A 69 9.97 -12.39 0.91
CA GLY A 69 11.03 -12.12 -0.05
C GLY A 69 10.50 -11.77 -1.45
N CYS A 70 9.31 -11.17 -1.53
CA CYS A 70 8.64 -10.75 -2.76
C CYS A 70 8.22 -9.28 -2.71
N LEU A 71 7.79 -8.74 -3.84
CA LEU A 71 7.24 -7.39 -3.90
C LEU A 71 5.92 -7.34 -3.12
N VAL A 72 5.77 -6.38 -2.22
CA VAL A 72 4.53 -6.12 -1.49
C VAL A 72 4.17 -4.66 -1.70
N VAL A 73 3.07 -4.43 -2.41
CA VAL A 73 2.55 -3.09 -2.72
C VAL A 73 1.29 -2.83 -1.92
N GLU A 74 1.22 -1.66 -1.29
CA GLU A 74 0.02 -1.11 -0.67
C GLU A 74 -0.63 -0.09 -1.60
N GLY A 75 -1.94 0.00 -1.57
CA GLY A 75 -2.70 0.99 -2.33
C GLY A 75 -3.98 1.41 -1.60
N TYR A 76 -4.36 2.67 -1.79
CA TYR A 76 -5.65 3.21 -1.38
C TYR A 76 -6.59 3.29 -2.58
N GLY A 77 -7.87 3.03 -2.33
CA GLY A 77 -8.88 2.88 -3.35
C GLY A 77 -10.27 2.74 -2.74
N GLN A 78 -11.29 2.89 -3.58
CA GLN A 78 -12.68 2.73 -3.20
C GLN A 78 -13.50 2.19 -4.38
N THR A 79 -14.71 1.72 -4.10
CA THR A 79 -15.60 1.14 -5.11
C THR A 79 -15.96 2.18 -6.18
N GLU A 80 -16.17 3.42 -5.75
CA GLU A 80 -16.48 4.62 -6.52
C GLU A 80 -15.34 5.03 -7.46
N CYS A 81 -14.14 4.48 -7.28
CA CYS A 81 -12.98 4.67 -8.16
C CYS A 81 -12.57 3.39 -8.89
N THR A 82 -13.46 2.40 -8.97
CA THR A 82 -13.21 1.10 -9.64
C THR A 82 -11.92 0.43 -9.11
N GLY A 83 -11.65 0.55 -7.81
CA GLY A 83 -10.45 0.01 -7.18
C GLY A 83 -9.42 1.08 -6.83
N ALA A 84 -8.19 0.90 -7.28
CA ALA A 84 -7.04 1.67 -6.81
C ALA A 84 -7.03 3.12 -7.33
N ILE A 85 -6.78 4.05 -6.41
CA ILE A 85 -6.50 5.47 -6.66
C ILE A 85 -4.98 5.71 -6.58
N THR A 86 -4.33 5.09 -5.60
CA THR A 86 -2.88 5.13 -5.39
C THR A 86 -2.31 3.72 -5.28
N LEU A 87 -1.03 3.57 -5.61
CA LEU A 87 -0.31 2.32 -5.42
C LEU A 87 1.17 2.59 -5.21
N THR A 88 1.75 2.00 -4.17
CA THR A 88 3.21 1.99 -3.97
C THR A 88 3.92 1.38 -5.18
N VAL A 89 5.05 1.97 -5.55
CA VAL A 89 5.79 1.61 -6.76
C VAL A 89 6.90 0.61 -6.47
N GLN A 90 7.26 -0.20 -7.46
CA GLN A 90 8.39 -1.10 -7.31
C GLN A 90 9.68 -0.31 -7.05
N GLY A 91 10.40 -0.69 -5.99
CA GLY A 91 11.62 0.00 -5.56
C GLY A 91 11.38 0.97 -4.41
N ASP A 92 10.12 1.32 -4.13
CA ASP A 92 9.75 2.04 -2.93
C ASP A 92 9.46 1.04 -1.80
N PHE A 93 10.32 1.06 -0.79
CA PHE A 93 10.23 0.20 0.39
C PHE A 93 10.00 0.98 1.67
N VAL A 94 9.74 2.28 1.57
CA VAL A 94 9.28 3.06 2.71
C VAL A 94 7.90 2.52 3.11
N PRO A 95 7.64 2.29 4.40
CA PRO A 95 6.31 1.90 4.86
C PRO A 95 5.47 3.15 5.19
N ASP A 96 4.23 2.92 5.64
CA ASP A 96 3.35 3.96 6.18
C ASP A 96 2.89 5.01 5.14
N HIS A 97 2.82 4.62 3.86
CA HIS A 97 2.16 5.38 2.80
C HIS A 97 1.56 4.45 1.75
N VAL A 98 0.55 4.94 1.03
CA VAL A 98 -0.19 4.18 -0.01
C VAL A 98 0.34 4.39 -1.43
N GLY A 99 1.37 5.22 -1.57
CA GLY A 99 2.07 5.47 -2.82
C GLY A 99 1.49 6.63 -3.63
N PRO A 100 2.07 6.91 -4.82
CA PRO A 100 1.58 7.96 -5.71
C PRO A 100 0.25 7.60 -6.37
N PRO A 101 -0.45 8.59 -6.95
CA PRO A 101 -1.61 8.35 -7.83
C PRO A 101 -1.26 7.38 -8.96
N VAL A 102 -2.19 6.49 -9.29
CA VAL A 102 -2.07 5.67 -10.51
C VAL A 102 -2.26 6.53 -11.75
N SER A 103 -1.83 6.06 -12.92
CA SER A 103 -1.67 6.87 -14.13
C SER A 103 -2.93 7.58 -14.65
N CYS A 104 -4.12 7.08 -14.27
CA CYS A 104 -5.40 7.70 -14.66
C CYS A 104 -5.97 8.64 -13.60
N ASN A 105 -5.31 8.83 -12.45
CA ASN A 105 -5.81 9.63 -11.34
C ASN A 105 -4.99 10.90 -11.09
N ALA A 106 -5.70 11.99 -10.84
CA ALA A 106 -5.20 13.19 -10.17
C ALA A 106 -5.84 13.28 -8.78
N ILE A 107 -5.10 13.78 -7.79
CA ILE A 107 -5.53 13.90 -6.40
C ILE A 107 -5.28 15.34 -5.93
N LYS A 108 -6.25 15.91 -5.22
CA LYS A 108 -6.08 17.15 -4.45
C LYS A 108 -6.54 16.94 -3.01
N LEU A 109 -5.99 17.74 -2.10
CA LEU A 109 -6.51 17.87 -0.74
C LEU A 109 -7.40 19.10 -0.67
N VAL A 110 -8.59 18.96 -0.08
CA VAL A 110 -9.54 20.05 0.18
C VAL A 110 -9.64 20.26 1.69
N ASP A 111 -9.69 21.51 2.12
CA ASP A 111 -9.83 21.89 3.53
C ASP A 111 -11.12 21.31 4.13
N VAL A 112 -11.05 20.84 5.37
CA VAL A 112 -12.21 20.40 6.17
C VAL A 112 -12.15 21.11 7.52
N PRO A 113 -12.60 22.38 7.60
CA PRO A 113 -12.46 23.19 8.81
C PRO A 113 -13.12 22.58 10.06
N GLU A 114 -14.21 21.82 9.89
CA GLU A 114 -14.92 21.15 10.99
C GLU A 114 -14.08 20.06 11.67
N MET A 115 -13.09 19.51 10.96
CA MET A 115 -12.13 18.52 11.48
C MET A 115 -10.74 19.12 11.72
N GLU A 116 -10.58 20.44 11.58
CA GLU A 116 -9.30 21.16 11.66
C GLU A 116 -8.25 20.68 10.63
N TYR A 117 -8.68 20.15 9.48
CA TYR A 117 -7.78 19.74 8.39
C TYR A 117 -7.65 20.84 7.33
N TYR A 118 -6.41 21.16 6.96
CA TYR A 118 -6.10 22.23 6.00
C TYR A 118 -5.05 21.77 4.97
N ALA A 119 -5.36 21.92 3.69
CA ALA A 119 -4.55 21.43 2.57
C ALA A 119 -3.16 22.07 2.56
N ASN A 120 -3.04 23.32 3.05
CA ASN A 120 -1.75 24.00 3.22
C ASN A 120 -0.84 23.37 4.29
N GLN A 121 -1.38 22.50 5.14
CA GLN A 121 -0.66 21.68 6.11
C GLN A 121 -0.46 20.23 5.64
N ASN A 122 -0.81 19.92 4.37
CA ASN A 122 -0.84 18.57 3.80
C ASN A 122 -1.87 17.65 4.46
N GLU A 123 -2.97 18.20 4.97
CA GLU A 123 -4.10 17.47 5.55
C GLU A 123 -5.40 17.92 4.87
N GLY A 124 -6.39 17.04 4.72
CA GLY A 124 -7.64 17.42 4.06
C GLY A 124 -8.41 16.22 3.54
N GLU A 125 -9.57 16.51 2.96
CA GLU A 125 -10.34 15.52 2.22
C GLU A 125 -9.60 15.16 0.91
N VAL A 126 -9.48 13.86 0.65
CA VAL A 126 -8.84 13.34 -0.55
C VAL A 126 -9.86 13.36 -1.69
N CYS A 127 -9.76 14.35 -2.59
CA CYS A 127 -10.59 14.42 -3.78
C CYS A 127 -9.85 13.84 -4.99
N VAL A 128 -10.56 13.06 -5.80
CA VAL A 128 -9.97 12.28 -6.88
C VAL A 128 -10.67 12.59 -8.20
N ARG A 129 -9.87 12.81 -9.25
CA ARG A 129 -10.34 12.88 -10.63
C ARG A 129 -9.67 11.79 -11.44
N GLY A 130 -10.42 11.06 -12.25
CA GLY A 130 -9.82 10.05 -13.13
C GLY A 130 -10.83 9.27 -13.95
N ALA A 131 -10.33 8.56 -14.96
CA ALA A 131 -11.16 7.75 -15.86
C ALA A 131 -11.79 6.51 -15.19
N ASN A 132 -11.33 6.17 -13.98
CA ASN A 132 -11.83 5.07 -13.14
C ASN A 132 -12.90 5.52 -12.13
N VAL A 133 -13.17 6.82 -12.00
CA VAL A 133 -14.28 7.33 -11.18
C VAL A 133 -15.60 6.86 -11.79
N PHE A 134 -16.48 6.32 -10.97
CA PHE A 134 -17.79 5.84 -11.38
C PHE A 134 -18.68 6.96 -11.94
N HIS A 135 -19.75 6.59 -12.62
CA HIS A 135 -20.71 7.56 -13.17
C HIS A 135 -21.73 8.06 -12.13
N GLY A 136 -21.73 7.47 -10.92
CA GLY A 136 -22.70 7.75 -9.88
C GLY A 136 -23.36 6.51 -9.29
N TYR A 137 -24.13 6.74 -8.24
CA TYR A 137 -24.90 5.70 -7.56
C TYR A 137 -26.17 5.34 -8.34
N TYR A 138 -26.49 4.05 -8.35
CA TYR A 138 -27.62 3.54 -9.11
C TYR A 138 -28.95 4.06 -8.56
N LYS A 139 -29.71 4.77 -9.40
CA LYS A 139 -31.02 5.38 -9.08
C LYS A 139 -30.98 6.37 -7.90
N ASP A 140 -29.82 6.96 -7.64
CA ASP A 140 -29.64 7.93 -6.55
C ASP A 140 -28.88 9.16 -7.05
N PRO A 141 -29.56 10.06 -7.81
CA PRO A 141 -28.93 11.25 -8.36
C PRO A 141 -28.51 12.25 -7.27
N GLU A 142 -29.17 12.26 -6.12
CA GLU A 142 -28.84 13.14 -4.99
C GLU A 142 -27.48 12.77 -4.40
N LYS A 143 -27.27 11.49 -4.03
CA LYS A 143 -25.97 11.04 -3.55
C LYS A 143 -24.88 11.09 -4.62
N THR A 144 -25.25 10.94 -5.88
CA THR A 144 -24.29 11.10 -6.99
C THR A 144 -23.76 12.52 -7.05
N ALA A 145 -24.64 13.52 -6.92
CA ALA A 145 -24.24 14.92 -6.91
C ALA A 145 -23.49 15.34 -5.63
N GLU A 146 -23.72 14.64 -4.51
CA GLU A 146 -22.93 14.80 -3.28
C GLU A 146 -21.51 14.24 -3.43
N ALA A 147 -21.35 13.09 -4.09
CA ALA A 147 -20.06 12.40 -4.23
C ALA A 147 -19.20 12.89 -5.42
N ILE A 148 -19.81 13.44 -6.47
CA ILE A 148 -19.12 13.92 -7.67
C ILE A 148 -19.44 15.40 -7.87
N ASP A 149 -18.43 16.24 -7.69
CA ASP A 149 -18.54 17.67 -7.98
C ASP A 149 -18.48 17.97 -9.50
N ASN A 150 -18.74 19.23 -9.87
CA ASN A 150 -18.58 19.71 -11.25
C ASN A 150 -17.21 20.36 -11.49
N GLU A 151 -16.27 20.26 -10.54
CA GLU A 151 -14.99 20.95 -10.65
C GLU A 151 -14.05 20.22 -11.62
N VAL A 152 -13.62 20.96 -12.64
CA VAL A 152 -12.53 20.52 -13.51
C VAL A 152 -11.23 20.95 -12.85
N ILE A 153 -10.49 19.99 -12.29
CA ILE A 153 -9.11 20.25 -11.84
C ILE A 153 -8.26 20.53 -13.09
N GLU A 154 -7.88 21.78 -13.35
CA GLU A 154 -6.95 22.15 -14.44
C GLU A 154 -5.54 21.58 -14.25
#